data_AF-A0A8H3DRS7-F1
#
_entry.id   AF-A0A8H3DRS7-F1
#
_cell.length_a   1.000
_cell.length_b   1.000
_cell.length_c   1.000
_cell.angle_alpha   90.00
_cell.angle_beta   90.00
_cell.angle_gamma   90.00
#
_symmetry.space_group_name_H-M   'P 1'
#
loop_
_entity.id
_entity.type
_entity.pdbx_description
1 polymer ?
#
loop_
_entity_poly.entity_id
_entity_poly.type
_entity_poly.pdbx_seq_one_letter_code
_entity_poly.pdbx_strand_id
1 'polypeptide(L)'
;MHQGILVGVQTVLNDDPQLNVRRLPPRDTPYPCPRPVILDSYLRTPPTCKLLQNFAAGTGLAPYIIYGMPLLDFGESKEIKRRKAVLEEAGAILITGFEQDGQIDLAGALRLLKHRGIGSVMVEGGQRVISSMLTGLHTDGSPLVDALIITVAPSLIGFDGIIDFYSTTCRPCKAIAPSYEAFAEKYTNVAFLKCDIGAGESVADEYGITTVPAFIFLKNEIKIDQVYGAGEVNVRALDAAIQKHDTGN
;
A
#
# COMPACT_ATOMS: atom_id res chain seq x y z
N MET A 1 -8.86 -4.79 18.69
CA MET A 1 -9.53 -4.08 17.59
C MET A 1 -9.35 -2.60 17.85
N HIS A 2 -8.89 -1.85 16.86
CA HIS A 2 -8.68 -0.40 17.00
C HIS A 2 -10.04 0.33 17.09
N GLN A 3 -10.06 1.48 17.76
CA GLN A 3 -11.27 2.28 17.94
C GLN A 3 -11.57 3.18 16.72
N GLY A 4 -10.57 3.46 15.90
CA GLY A 4 -10.72 4.15 14.63
C GLY A 4 -9.93 3.51 13.49
N ILE A 5 -10.39 3.74 12.27
CA ILE A 5 -9.64 3.43 11.04
C ILE A 5 -9.42 4.73 10.29
N LEU A 6 -8.17 5.04 9.98
CA LEU A 6 -7.76 6.28 9.33
C LEU A 6 -7.30 6.02 7.91
N VAL A 7 -7.81 6.85 6.99
CA VAL A 7 -7.40 6.87 5.58
C VAL A 7 -7.25 8.30 5.07
N GLY A 8 -6.46 8.48 4.01
CA GLY A 8 -6.49 9.71 3.23
C GLY A 8 -7.72 9.80 2.32
N VAL A 9 -8.16 11.01 1.99
CA VAL A 9 -9.29 11.23 1.07
C VAL A 9 -9.09 10.57 -0.29
N GLN A 10 -7.85 10.41 -0.77
CA GLN A 10 -7.59 9.74 -2.04
C GLN A 10 -8.06 8.28 -2.04
N THR A 11 -7.89 7.56 -0.94
CA THR A 11 -8.41 6.19 -0.78
C THR A 11 -9.94 6.19 -0.82
N VAL A 12 -10.59 7.19 -0.24
CA VAL A 12 -12.05 7.31 -0.30
C VAL A 12 -12.52 7.56 -1.73
N LEU A 13 -11.82 8.43 -2.48
CA LEU A 13 -12.16 8.76 -3.87
C LEU A 13 -11.94 7.59 -4.83
N ASN A 14 -10.89 6.79 -4.62
CA ASN A 14 -10.52 5.69 -5.50
C ASN A 14 -11.31 4.41 -5.20
N ASP A 15 -11.44 4.06 -3.93
CA ASP A 15 -11.87 2.73 -3.51
C ASP A 15 -13.28 2.71 -2.90
N ASP A 16 -13.79 3.88 -2.49
CA ASP A 16 -15.06 4.05 -1.76
C ASP A 16 -15.26 2.96 -0.69
N PRO A 17 -14.35 2.87 0.30
CA PRO A 17 -14.29 1.75 1.23
C PRO A 17 -15.42 1.80 2.27
N GLN A 18 -15.73 0.65 2.87
CA GLN A 18 -16.70 0.57 3.97
C GLN A 18 -16.08 0.83 5.35
N LEU A 19 -14.78 0.56 5.50
CA LEU A 19 -14.01 0.67 6.76
C LEU A 19 -14.73 0.06 7.98
N ASN A 20 -15.39 -1.08 7.77
CA ASN A 20 -16.13 -1.81 8.80
C ASN A 20 -15.51 -3.17 9.07
N VAL A 21 -15.83 -3.70 10.24
CA VAL A 21 -15.37 -5.02 10.67
C VAL A 21 -16.29 -6.08 10.08
N ARG A 22 -15.72 -7.02 9.33
CA ARG A 22 -16.42 -8.13 8.69
C ARG A 22 -15.68 -9.44 8.96
N ARG A 23 -16.39 -10.57 8.83
CA ARG A 23 -15.83 -11.92 8.91
C ARG A 23 -15.20 -12.25 10.27
N LEU A 24 -15.80 -11.78 11.36
CA LEU A 24 -15.42 -12.21 12.71
C LEU A 24 -16.23 -13.43 13.17
N PRO A 25 -15.68 -14.24 14.09
CA PRO A 25 -16.41 -15.35 14.69
C PRO A 25 -17.71 -14.88 15.37
N PRO A 26 -18.75 -15.73 15.45
CA PRO A 26 -19.98 -15.38 16.16
C PRO A 26 -19.72 -15.06 17.64
N ARG A 27 -20.42 -14.07 18.19
CA ARG A 27 -20.45 -13.72 19.63
C ARG A 27 -21.82 -13.21 20.03
N ASP A 28 -22.14 -13.34 21.33
CA ASP A 28 -23.41 -12.90 21.91
C ASP A 28 -23.59 -11.37 21.90
N THR A 29 -22.48 -10.62 21.92
CA THR A 29 -22.46 -9.17 21.85
C THR A 29 -21.92 -8.70 20.49
N PRO A 30 -22.54 -7.70 19.84
CA PRO A 30 -22.01 -7.10 18.62
C PRO A 30 -20.57 -6.60 18.81
N TYR A 31 -19.74 -6.76 17.78
CA TYR A 31 -18.41 -6.18 17.78
C TYR A 31 -18.49 -4.65 17.70
N PRO A 32 -17.62 -3.93 18.43
CA PRO A 32 -17.54 -2.48 18.31
C PRO A 32 -17.14 -2.11 16.88
N CYS A 33 -17.89 -1.19 16.25
CA CYS A 33 -17.55 -0.68 14.94
C CYS A 33 -16.50 0.42 15.11
N PRO A 34 -15.32 0.33 14.44
CA PRO A 34 -14.34 1.38 14.50
C PRO A 34 -14.89 2.65 13.83
N ARG A 35 -14.53 3.82 14.35
CA ARG A 35 -14.92 5.08 13.73
C ARG A 35 -14.07 5.35 12.49
N PRO A 36 -14.67 5.61 11.32
CA PRO A 36 -13.92 6.06 10.15
C PRO A 36 -13.34 7.46 10.40
N VAL A 37 -12.05 7.65 10.09
CA VAL A 37 -11.36 8.93 10.14
C VAL A 37 -10.76 9.20 8.76
N ILE A 38 -11.13 10.33 8.15
CA ILE A 38 -10.68 10.72 6.82
C ILE A 38 -9.83 11.98 6.94
N LEU A 39 -8.61 11.93 6.43
CA LEU A 39 -7.76 13.10 6.25
C LEU A 39 -8.08 13.74 4.89
N ASP A 40 -8.71 14.91 4.91
CA ASP A 40 -9.22 15.59 3.72
C ASP A 40 -9.04 17.11 3.83
N SER A 41 -7.84 17.58 3.47
CA SER A 41 -7.49 19.01 3.57
C SER A 41 -8.49 19.94 2.90
N TYR A 42 -9.18 19.50 1.85
CA TYR A 42 -10.02 20.35 1.00
C TYR A 42 -11.50 19.91 0.95
N LEU A 43 -11.96 19.08 1.90
CA LEU A 43 -13.34 18.59 1.96
C LEU A 43 -13.83 17.98 0.64
N ARG A 44 -12.98 17.21 -0.05
CA ARG A 44 -13.25 16.53 -1.32
C ARG A 44 -14.06 15.24 -1.19
N THR A 45 -14.21 14.72 0.04
CA THR A 45 -14.98 13.51 0.34
C THR A 45 -16.37 13.56 -0.29
N PRO A 46 -16.79 12.57 -1.09
CA PRO A 46 -18.12 12.58 -1.67
C PRO A 46 -19.20 12.42 -0.59
N PRO A 47 -20.28 13.22 -0.57
CA PRO A 47 -21.36 13.05 0.40
C PRO A 47 -22.14 11.74 0.22
N THR A 48 -21.99 11.11 -0.95
CA THR A 48 -22.61 9.84 -1.31
C THR A 48 -21.69 8.64 -1.08
N CYS A 49 -20.54 8.78 -0.42
CA CYS A 49 -19.64 7.66 -0.17
C CYS A 49 -20.27 6.61 0.77
N LYS A 50 -19.81 5.36 0.68
CA LYS A 50 -20.31 4.25 1.50
C LYS A 50 -20.23 4.54 3.01
N LEU A 51 -19.23 5.29 3.46
CA LEU A 51 -19.07 5.63 4.87
C LEU A 51 -20.26 6.42 5.42
N LEU A 52 -20.73 7.42 4.67
CA LEU A 52 -21.89 8.24 5.05
C LEU A 52 -23.20 7.47 4.87
N GLN A 53 -23.32 6.68 3.80
CA GLN A 53 -24.47 5.80 3.59
C GLN A 53 -24.62 4.77 4.72
N ASN A 54 -23.52 4.18 5.18
CA ASN A 54 -23.51 3.22 6.29
C ASN A 54 -23.97 3.88 7.60
N PHE A 55 -23.55 5.11 7.86
CA PHE A 55 -24.04 5.87 9.01
C PHE A 55 -25.55 6.15 8.91
N ALA A 56 -26.02 6.63 7.75
CA ALA A 56 -27.44 6.87 7.50
C ALA A 56 -28.30 5.60 7.64
N ALA A 57 -27.75 4.43 7.27
CA ALA A 57 -28.39 3.13 7.42
C ALA A 57 -28.27 2.53 8.84
N GLY A 58 -27.56 3.18 9.76
CA GLY A 58 -27.33 2.68 11.13
C GLY A 58 -26.37 1.49 11.22
N THR A 59 -25.63 1.19 10.16
CA THR A 59 -24.67 0.07 10.08
C THR A 59 -23.22 0.49 10.32
N GLY A 60 -22.97 1.80 10.50
CA GLY A 60 -21.66 2.38 10.79
C GLY A 60 -21.74 3.60 11.70
N LEU A 61 -20.58 4.07 12.16
CA LEU A 61 -20.46 5.31 12.93
C LEU A 61 -20.26 6.51 12.01
N ALA A 62 -20.70 7.68 12.45
CA ALA A 62 -20.48 8.94 11.75
C ALA A 62 -18.97 9.16 11.50
N PRO A 63 -18.54 9.34 10.24
CA PRO A 63 -17.14 9.53 9.91
C PRO A 63 -16.61 10.87 10.44
N TYR A 64 -15.38 10.85 10.95
CA TYR A 64 -14.63 12.06 11.28
C TYR A 64 -13.85 12.53 10.06
N ILE A 65 -14.12 13.73 9.57
CA ILE A 65 -13.36 14.33 8.47
C ILE A 65 -12.47 15.42 9.06
N ILE A 66 -11.16 15.16 9.07
CA ILE A 66 -10.16 16.12 9.48
C ILE A 66 -9.75 16.92 8.24
N TYR A 67 -10.03 18.23 8.25
CA TYR A 67 -9.70 19.12 7.15
C TYR A 67 -8.77 20.24 7.62
N GLY A 68 -7.93 20.70 6.71
CA GLY A 68 -6.96 21.75 6.98
C GLY A 68 -7.57 23.12 6.73
N MET A 69 -7.22 24.10 7.55
CA MET A 69 -7.39 25.51 7.22
C MET A 69 -6.01 26.15 7.06
N PRO A 70 -5.76 26.87 5.96
CA PRO A 70 -4.53 27.64 5.81
C PRO A 70 -4.43 28.68 6.93
N LEU A 71 -3.33 28.69 7.67
CA LEU A 71 -3.06 29.66 8.75
C LEU A 71 -3.12 31.12 8.29
N LEU A 72 -2.92 31.37 6.98
CA LEU A 72 -2.83 32.70 6.37
C LEU A 72 -4.15 33.19 5.77
N ASP A 73 -5.18 32.35 5.67
CA ASP A 73 -6.45 32.70 5.04
C ASP A 73 -7.57 32.72 6.09
N PHE A 74 -7.73 33.86 6.76
CA PHE A 74 -8.77 34.09 7.78
C PHE A 74 -10.21 34.11 7.20
N GLY A 75 -10.38 33.82 5.90
CA GLY A 75 -11.66 33.75 5.23
C GLY A 75 -11.93 32.35 4.66
N GLU A 76 -12.92 31.63 5.19
CA GLU A 76 -13.43 30.44 4.51
C GLU A 76 -14.01 30.81 3.14
N SER A 77 -13.43 30.24 2.07
CA SER A 77 -13.96 30.36 0.71
C SER A 77 -15.43 29.90 0.67
N LYS A 78 -16.26 30.54 -0.18
CA LYS A 78 -17.68 30.18 -0.37
C LYS A 78 -17.86 28.69 -0.68
N GLU A 79 -16.92 28.10 -1.40
CA GLU A 79 -16.97 26.67 -1.74
C GLU A 79 -16.72 25.77 -0.52
N ILE A 80 -15.75 26.10 0.34
CA ILE A 80 -15.48 25.35 1.58
C ILE A 80 -16.71 25.37 2.49
N LYS A 81 -17.36 26.53 2.64
CA LYS A 81 -18.60 26.67 3.42
C LYS A 81 -19.72 25.78 2.88
N ARG A 82 -19.91 25.77 1.56
CA ARG A 82 -20.91 24.93 0.88
C ARG A 82 -20.61 23.45 1.10
N ARG A 83 -19.36 23.03 0.89
CA ARG A 83 -18.93 21.63 1.05
C ARG A 83 -19.08 21.15 2.49
N LYS A 84 -18.75 22.00 3.46
CA LYS A 84 -18.95 21.76 4.89
C LYS A 84 -20.41 21.47 5.21
N ALA A 85 -21.32 22.35 4.81
CA ALA A 85 -22.76 22.17 5.05
C ALA A 85 -23.28 20.85 4.44
N VAL A 86 -22.88 20.54 3.20
CA VAL A 86 -23.29 19.30 2.51
C VAL A 86 -22.77 18.04 3.22
N LEU A 87 -21.54 18.06 3.73
CA LEU A 87 -20.97 16.92 4.45
C LEU A 87 -21.59 16.73 5.84
N GLU A 88 -21.83 17.82 6.56
CA GLU A 88 -22.52 17.79 7.86
C GLU A 88 -23.96 17.29 7.72
N GLU A 89 -24.69 17.74 6.69
CA GLU A 89 -26.03 17.25 6.36
C GLU A 89 -26.04 15.75 6.01
N ALA A 90 -25.00 15.28 5.32
CA ALA A 90 -24.81 13.85 5.03
C ALA A 90 -24.42 13.02 6.28
N GLY A 91 -24.15 13.65 7.42
CA GLY A 91 -23.83 12.99 8.69
C GLY A 91 -22.35 12.88 9.02
N ALA A 92 -21.48 13.61 8.31
CA ALA A 92 -20.07 13.71 8.67
C ALA A 92 -19.87 14.62 9.90
N ILE A 93 -18.87 14.30 10.72
CA ILE A 93 -18.42 15.18 11.79
C ILE A 93 -17.11 15.81 11.35
N LEU A 94 -17.14 17.11 11.08
CA LEU A 94 -15.97 17.84 10.62
C LEU A 94 -15.11 18.28 11.80
N ILE A 95 -13.80 18.07 11.68
CA ILE A 95 -12.80 18.45 12.67
C ILE A 95 -11.77 19.32 11.96
N THR A 96 -11.58 20.53 12.45
CA THR A 96 -10.52 21.40 11.95
C THR A 96 -9.17 20.85 12.45
N GLY A 97 -8.33 20.44 11.50
CA GLY A 97 -6.94 20.09 11.73
C GLY A 97 -6.06 21.31 11.47
N PHE A 98 -4.97 21.42 12.23
CA PHE A 98 -3.95 22.43 11.98
C PHE A 98 -3.15 22.03 10.73
N GLU A 99 -2.89 23.00 9.85
CA GLU A 99 -1.96 22.80 8.76
C GLU A 99 -0.55 23.25 9.15
N GLN A 100 0.44 22.41 8.84
CA GLN A 100 1.85 22.76 8.84
C GLN A 100 2.40 22.49 7.43
N ASP A 101 3.00 23.50 6.80
CA ASP A 101 3.54 23.41 5.44
C ASP A 101 2.56 22.89 4.37
N GLY A 102 1.28 23.29 4.48
CA GLY A 102 0.21 22.89 3.56
C GLY A 102 -0.23 21.42 3.70
N GLN A 103 0.10 20.78 4.83
CA GLN A 103 -0.33 19.43 5.17
C GLN A 103 -0.96 19.41 6.55
N ILE A 104 -1.88 18.47 6.78
CA ILE A 104 -2.48 18.28 8.10
C ILE A 104 -1.39 17.79 9.07
N ASP A 105 -1.24 18.48 10.20
CA ASP A 105 -0.41 18.02 11.32
C ASP A 105 -0.99 16.72 11.89
N LEU A 106 -0.33 15.60 11.56
CA LEU A 106 -0.75 14.27 12.00
C LEU A 106 -0.60 14.09 13.51
N ALA A 107 0.43 14.67 14.12
CA ALA A 107 0.65 14.59 15.57
C ALA A 107 -0.45 15.33 16.33
N GLY A 108 -0.87 16.49 15.82
CA GLY A 108 -2.03 17.24 16.29
C GLY A 108 -3.34 16.49 16.07
N ALA A 109 -3.54 15.91 14.87
CA ALA A 109 -4.72 15.13 14.54
C ALA A 109 -4.91 13.92 15.48
N LEU A 110 -3.85 13.15 15.73
CA LEU A 110 -3.89 12.00 16.66
C LEU A 110 -4.21 12.44 18.10
N ARG A 111 -3.68 13.59 18.56
CA ARG A 111 -4.04 14.17 19.86
C ARG A 111 -5.51 14.57 19.94
N LEU A 112 -6.06 15.17 18.89
CA LEU A 112 -7.49 15.51 18.80
C LEU A 112 -8.38 14.26 18.84
N LEU A 113 -7.99 13.19 18.14
CA LEU A 113 -8.70 11.91 18.18
C LEU A 113 -8.69 11.30 19.59
N LYS A 114 -7.54 11.33 20.27
CA LYS A 114 -7.42 10.87 21.67
C LYS A 114 -8.33 11.64 22.61
N HIS A 115 -8.39 12.97 22.48
CA HIS A 115 -9.29 13.80 23.28
C HIS A 115 -10.78 13.50 23.02
N ARG A 116 -11.12 13.02 21.82
CA ARG A 116 -12.47 12.58 21.46
C ARG A 116 -12.74 11.10 21.77
N GLY A 117 -11.87 10.44 22.53
CA GLY A 117 -12.07 9.06 23.00
C GLY A 117 -11.56 7.96 22.06
N ILE A 118 -10.84 8.31 21.00
CA ILE A 118 -10.17 7.35 20.11
C ILE A 118 -8.72 7.23 20.54
N GLY A 119 -8.44 6.26 21.40
CA GLY A 119 -7.10 5.97 21.93
C GLY A 119 -6.27 5.03 21.06
N SER A 120 -6.86 4.43 20.02
CA SER A 120 -6.15 3.56 19.08
C SER A 120 -6.72 3.71 17.66
N VAL A 121 -5.82 3.83 16.69
CA VAL A 121 -6.16 4.01 15.27
C VAL A 121 -5.38 3.01 14.45
N MET A 122 -6.03 2.41 13.45
CA MET A 122 -5.38 1.64 12.40
C MET A 122 -5.31 2.49 11.14
N VAL A 123 -4.13 2.56 10.50
CA VAL A 123 -3.94 3.30 9.25
C VAL A 123 -3.80 2.28 8.12
N GLU A 124 -4.76 2.25 7.19
CA GLU A 124 -4.77 1.25 6.10
C GLU A 124 -4.51 1.87 4.72
N GLY A 125 -4.77 3.18 4.56
CA GLY A 125 -4.91 3.77 3.23
C GLY A 125 -4.18 5.09 3.04
N GLY A 126 -3.55 5.21 1.86
CA GLY A 126 -2.93 6.43 1.35
C GLY A 126 -1.42 6.43 1.53
N GLN A 127 -0.68 6.29 0.43
CA GLN A 127 0.79 6.30 0.41
C GLN A 127 1.36 7.51 1.16
N ARG A 128 0.80 8.70 0.93
CA ARG A 128 1.24 9.92 1.60
C ARG A 128 0.97 9.87 3.11
N VAL A 129 -0.18 9.38 3.52
CA VAL A 129 -0.54 9.24 4.95
C VAL A 129 0.41 8.27 5.64
N ILE A 130 0.62 7.09 5.04
CA ILE A 130 1.53 6.07 5.58
C ILE A 130 2.96 6.63 5.67
N SER A 131 3.46 7.26 4.60
CA SER A 131 4.80 7.86 4.58
C SER A 131 4.99 8.95 5.66
N SER A 132 4.00 9.83 5.81
CA SER A 132 4.01 10.87 6.84
C SER A 132 3.87 10.32 8.26
N MET A 133 3.14 9.22 8.46
CA MET A 133 3.07 8.54 9.77
C MET A 133 4.41 7.90 10.14
N LEU A 134 5.09 7.27 9.18
CA LEU A 134 6.37 6.60 9.41
C LEU A 134 7.52 7.58 9.71
N THR A 135 7.49 8.77 9.11
CA THR A 135 8.54 9.79 9.30
C THR A 135 8.19 10.84 10.35
N GLY A 136 6.91 10.93 10.74
CA GLY A 136 6.42 11.91 11.69
C GLY A 136 6.80 11.60 13.14
N LEU A 137 6.90 12.66 13.95
CA LEU A 137 7.19 12.58 15.38
C LEU A 137 6.16 13.40 16.18
N HIS A 138 5.90 12.98 17.41
CA HIS A 138 5.23 13.79 18.41
C HIS A 138 6.12 14.95 18.90
N THR A 139 5.54 15.90 19.63
CA THR A 139 6.26 17.06 20.18
C THR A 139 7.35 16.69 21.18
N ASP A 140 7.28 15.51 21.78
CA ASP A 140 8.32 14.96 22.66
C ASP A 140 9.40 14.16 21.91
N GLY A 141 9.33 14.12 20.57
CA GLY A 141 10.26 13.40 19.70
C GLY A 141 9.96 11.91 19.55
N SER A 142 8.88 11.38 20.13
CA SER A 142 8.51 9.97 19.95
C SER A 142 7.86 9.70 18.58
N PRO A 143 8.01 8.50 18.00
CA PRO A 143 7.37 8.13 16.73
C PRO A 143 5.84 8.19 16.80
N LEU A 144 5.18 8.52 15.67
CA LEU A 144 3.71 8.47 15.59
C LEU A 144 3.13 7.05 15.48
N VAL A 145 3.97 6.06 15.16
CA VAL A 145 3.57 4.68 14.90
C VAL A 145 4.12 3.76 15.98
N ASP A 146 3.23 3.06 16.68
CA ASP A 146 3.60 2.05 17.68
C ASP A 146 3.88 0.67 17.06
N ALA A 147 3.18 0.32 15.97
CA ALA A 147 3.27 -0.98 15.33
C ALA A 147 3.06 -0.89 13.81
N LEU A 148 3.84 -1.66 13.05
CA LEU A 148 3.74 -1.78 11.59
C LEU A 148 3.44 -3.23 11.21
N ILE A 149 2.34 -3.44 10.48
CA ILE A 149 1.96 -4.74 9.93
C ILE A 149 2.19 -4.68 8.42
N ILE A 150 3.07 -5.53 7.91
CA ILE A 150 3.38 -5.63 6.48
C ILE A 150 2.84 -6.95 5.96
N THR A 151 1.93 -6.88 4.99
CA THR A 151 1.47 -8.04 4.24
C THR A 151 2.28 -8.16 2.96
N VAL A 152 3.07 -9.23 2.83
CA VAL A 152 3.81 -9.54 1.61
C VAL A 152 3.05 -10.61 0.84
N ALA A 153 2.63 -10.29 -0.38
CA ALA A 153 2.06 -11.26 -1.31
C ALA A 153 3.16 -11.84 -2.22
N PRO A 154 3.07 -13.12 -2.61
CA PRO A 154 4.03 -13.73 -3.54
C PRO A 154 3.74 -13.33 -4.99
N SER A 155 3.62 -12.03 -5.26
CA SER A 155 3.33 -11.47 -6.59
C SER A 155 4.30 -10.33 -6.91
N LEU A 156 4.76 -10.26 -8.16
CA LEU A 156 5.69 -9.24 -8.63
C LEU A 156 4.93 -8.17 -9.42
N ILE A 157 4.83 -6.96 -8.88
CA ILE A 157 4.11 -5.85 -9.50
C ILE A 157 5.11 -4.83 -10.06
N GLY A 158 4.94 -4.44 -11.32
CA GLY A 158 5.50 -3.19 -11.86
C GLY A 158 6.94 -3.23 -12.39
N PHE A 159 7.60 -4.39 -12.45
CA PHE A 159 8.93 -4.52 -13.05
C PHE A 159 8.94 -5.60 -14.13
N ASP A 160 9.58 -5.28 -15.25
CA ASP A 160 10.12 -6.32 -16.13
C ASP A 160 11.14 -7.10 -15.29
N GLY A 161 11.00 -8.42 -15.24
CA GLY A 161 11.67 -9.24 -14.24
C GLY A 161 12.27 -10.50 -14.85
N ILE A 162 13.38 -10.95 -14.30
CA ILE A 162 14.01 -12.22 -14.66
C ILE A 162 14.11 -13.05 -13.40
N ILE A 163 13.49 -14.22 -13.40
CA ILE A 163 13.55 -15.15 -12.26
C ILE A 163 14.51 -16.30 -12.60
N ASP A 164 15.62 -16.42 -11.86
CA ASP A 164 16.47 -17.61 -11.81
C ASP A 164 15.82 -18.65 -10.89
N PHE A 165 15.21 -19.67 -11.48
CA PHE A 165 14.77 -20.86 -10.79
C PHE A 165 15.95 -21.81 -10.64
N TYR A 166 16.33 -22.05 -9.39
CA TYR A 166 17.51 -22.84 -9.03
C TYR A 166 17.20 -23.85 -7.94
N SER A 167 18.19 -24.69 -7.63
CA SER A 167 18.19 -25.56 -6.45
C SER A 167 19.54 -25.46 -5.76
N THR A 168 19.55 -25.49 -4.42
CA THR A 168 20.78 -25.43 -3.61
C THR A 168 21.75 -26.60 -3.85
N THR A 169 21.26 -27.73 -4.36
CA THR A 169 22.05 -28.92 -4.71
C THR A 169 22.42 -29.00 -6.20
N CYS A 170 21.99 -28.04 -7.01
CA CYS A 170 22.22 -28.03 -8.46
C CYS A 170 23.59 -27.42 -8.82
N ARG A 171 24.52 -28.26 -9.28
CA ARG A 171 25.86 -27.81 -9.71
C ARG A 171 25.83 -26.85 -10.92
N PRO A 172 25.02 -27.09 -11.98
CA PRO A 172 24.88 -26.13 -13.08
C PRO A 172 24.37 -24.76 -12.61
N CYS A 173 23.42 -24.73 -11.67
CA CYS A 173 22.90 -23.49 -11.10
C CYS A 173 24.00 -22.68 -10.40
N LYS A 174 24.85 -23.35 -9.62
CA LYS A 174 26.03 -22.72 -8.99
C LYS A 174 27.04 -22.19 -10.01
N ALA A 175 27.14 -22.80 -11.19
CA ALA A 175 28.09 -22.39 -12.22
C ALA A 175 27.67 -21.08 -12.93
N ILE A 176 26.36 -20.89 -13.16
CA ILE A 176 25.84 -19.70 -13.84
C ILE A 176 25.53 -18.53 -12.89
N ALA A 177 25.34 -18.80 -11.59
CA ALA A 177 24.99 -17.78 -10.59
C ALA A 177 25.90 -16.53 -10.61
N PRO A 178 27.25 -16.62 -10.74
CA PRO A 178 28.08 -15.42 -10.81
C PRO A 178 27.81 -14.55 -12.04
N SER A 179 27.50 -15.16 -13.19
CA SER A 179 27.14 -14.42 -14.41
C SER A 179 25.78 -13.74 -14.25
N TYR A 180 24.81 -14.43 -13.62
CA TYR A 180 23.50 -13.88 -13.32
C TYR A 180 23.59 -12.67 -12.36
N GLU A 181 24.42 -12.77 -11.32
CA GLU A 181 24.69 -11.67 -10.37
C GLU A 181 25.38 -10.49 -11.06
N ALA A 182 26.35 -10.74 -11.94
CA ALA A 182 26.97 -9.69 -12.75
C ALA A 182 25.98 -8.99 -13.71
N PHE A 183 25.00 -9.72 -14.24
CA PHE A 183 23.92 -9.11 -15.03
C PHE A 183 23.00 -8.25 -14.17
N ALA A 184 22.68 -8.68 -12.96
CA ALA A 184 21.87 -7.89 -12.02
C ALA A 184 22.53 -6.55 -11.65
N GLU A 185 23.86 -6.50 -11.58
CA GLU A 185 24.60 -5.25 -11.39
C GLU A 185 24.63 -4.38 -12.65
N LYS A 186 24.71 -5.00 -13.84
CA LYS A 186 24.81 -4.30 -15.13
C LYS A 186 23.48 -3.69 -15.58
N TYR A 187 22.36 -4.40 -15.36
CA TYR A 187 21.04 -4.06 -15.89
C TYR A 187 20.11 -3.58 -14.77
N THR A 188 20.06 -2.27 -14.55
CA THR A 188 19.31 -1.68 -13.42
C THR A 188 17.82 -1.44 -13.71
N ASN A 189 17.39 -1.55 -14.97
CA ASN A 189 15.99 -1.32 -15.37
C ASN A 189 15.13 -2.58 -15.28
N VAL A 190 15.73 -3.73 -14.97
CA VAL A 190 15.08 -5.03 -14.90
C VAL A 190 15.31 -5.61 -13.50
N ALA A 191 14.28 -6.19 -12.89
CA ALA A 191 14.40 -6.84 -11.59
C ALA A 191 15.00 -8.25 -11.75
N PHE A 192 16.08 -8.55 -11.03
CA PHE A 192 16.68 -9.88 -10.97
C PHE A 192 16.23 -10.59 -9.68
N LEU A 193 15.62 -11.75 -9.83
CA LEU A 193 14.97 -12.52 -8.77
C LEU A 193 15.49 -13.95 -8.77
N LYS A 194 15.55 -14.58 -7.60
CA LYS A 194 15.96 -15.98 -7.46
C LYS A 194 14.87 -16.76 -6.74
N CYS A 195 14.49 -17.91 -7.27
CA CYS A 195 13.51 -18.81 -6.68
C CYS A 195 14.13 -20.19 -6.47
N ASP A 196 14.28 -20.61 -5.21
CA ASP A 196 14.65 -22.00 -4.90
C ASP A 196 13.42 -22.89 -5.11
N ILE A 197 13.47 -23.80 -6.07
CA ILE A 197 12.34 -24.69 -6.39
C ILE A 197 11.94 -25.60 -5.22
N GLY A 198 12.85 -25.84 -4.26
CA GLY A 198 12.54 -26.63 -3.06
C GLY A 198 11.79 -25.84 -1.98
N ALA A 199 11.97 -24.53 -1.92
CA ALA A 199 11.28 -23.66 -0.96
C ALA A 199 10.06 -22.95 -1.57
N GLY A 200 10.06 -22.74 -2.89
CA GLY A 200 9.03 -22.05 -3.65
C GLY A 200 8.32 -22.96 -4.65
N GLU A 201 8.00 -24.20 -4.27
CA GLU A 201 7.38 -25.22 -5.14
C GLU A 201 6.13 -24.69 -5.86
N SER A 202 5.23 -24.01 -5.14
CA SER A 202 4.01 -23.44 -5.75
C SER A 202 4.30 -22.40 -6.84
N VAL A 203 5.40 -21.64 -6.70
CA VAL A 203 5.83 -20.65 -7.70
C VAL A 203 6.47 -21.38 -8.88
N ALA A 204 7.32 -22.37 -8.62
CA ALA A 204 7.92 -23.19 -9.67
C ALA A 204 6.85 -23.90 -10.53
N ASP A 205 5.80 -24.44 -9.90
CA ASP A 205 4.67 -25.07 -10.57
C ASP A 205 3.87 -24.09 -11.43
N GLU A 206 3.57 -22.89 -10.90
CA GLU A 206 2.87 -21.82 -11.62
C GLU A 206 3.58 -21.46 -12.93
N TYR A 207 4.91 -21.42 -12.92
CA TYR A 207 5.73 -21.12 -14.10
C TYR A 207 6.11 -22.37 -14.93
N GLY A 208 5.64 -23.57 -14.53
CA GLY A 208 5.87 -24.83 -15.24
C GLY A 208 7.33 -25.28 -15.24
N ILE A 209 8.06 -25.03 -14.15
CA ILE A 209 9.49 -25.31 -14.04
C ILE A 209 9.72 -26.79 -13.74
N THR A 210 10.28 -27.50 -14.72
CA THR A 210 10.60 -28.93 -14.61
C THR A 210 12.11 -29.21 -14.59
N THR A 211 12.94 -28.22 -14.95
CA THR A 211 14.40 -28.34 -14.99
C THR A 211 15.04 -27.04 -14.53
N VAL A 212 16.20 -27.15 -13.89
CA VAL A 212 16.98 -26.00 -13.38
C VAL A 212 18.45 -26.10 -13.82
N PRO A 213 19.15 -24.96 -14.02
CA PRO A 213 18.64 -23.59 -13.89
C PRO A 213 17.71 -23.20 -15.03
N ALA A 214 16.67 -22.46 -14.71
CA ALA A 214 15.72 -21.90 -15.66
C ALA A 214 15.54 -20.40 -15.37
N PHE A 215 15.63 -19.58 -16.41
CA PHE A 215 15.48 -18.14 -16.33
C PHE A 215 14.20 -17.75 -17.04
N ILE A 216 13.24 -17.21 -16.31
CA ILE A 216 11.94 -16.78 -16.85
C ILE A 216 11.88 -15.26 -16.92
N PHE A 217 11.57 -14.74 -18.09
CA PHE A 217 11.41 -13.31 -18.33
C PHE A 217 9.94 -12.93 -18.22
N LEU A 218 9.66 -11.91 -17.42
CA LEU A 218 8.33 -11.39 -17.14
C LEU A 218 8.22 -9.95 -17.61
N LYS A 219 7.06 -9.62 -18.18
CA LYS A 219 6.64 -8.25 -18.49
C LYS A 219 5.18 -8.09 -18.11
N ASN A 220 4.90 -7.22 -17.14
CA ASN A 220 3.56 -7.08 -16.55
C ASN A 220 2.95 -8.44 -16.13
N GLU A 221 3.71 -9.24 -15.37
CA GLU A 221 3.30 -10.58 -14.90
C GLU A 221 3.14 -11.65 -16.01
N ILE A 222 3.32 -11.29 -17.28
CA ILE A 222 3.24 -12.23 -18.39
C ILE A 222 4.63 -12.75 -18.71
N LYS A 223 4.76 -14.08 -18.78
CA LYS A 223 5.96 -14.75 -19.30
C LYS A 223 6.15 -14.43 -20.77
N ILE A 224 7.26 -13.76 -21.09
CA ILE A 224 7.59 -13.30 -22.46
C ILE A 224 8.76 -14.04 -23.09
N ASP A 225 9.64 -14.65 -22.30
CA ASP A 225 10.80 -15.41 -22.79
C ASP A 225 11.32 -16.38 -21.72
N GLN A 226 12.18 -17.31 -22.12
CA GLN A 226 12.79 -18.28 -21.22
C GLN A 226 14.15 -18.80 -21.72
N VAL A 227 15.07 -19.03 -20.79
CA VAL A 227 16.38 -19.67 -21.05
C VAL A 227 16.60 -20.79 -20.04
N TYR A 228 17.10 -21.94 -20.50
CA TYR A 228 17.43 -23.08 -19.63
C TYR A 228 18.91 -23.41 -19.72
N GLY A 229 19.50 -23.89 -18.62
CA GLY A 229 20.88 -24.39 -18.58
C GLY A 229 21.92 -23.34 -18.20
N ALA A 230 23.17 -23.78 -18.09
CA ALA A 230 24.24 -23.03 -17.41
C ALA A 230 25.55 -22.89 -18.20
N GLY A 231 25.63 -23.42 -19.43
CA GLY A 231 26.85 -23.36 -20.23
C GLY A 231 27.10 -21.98 -20.83
N GLU A 232 28.27 -21.77 -21.44
CA GLU A 232 28.62 -20.48 -22.08
C GLU A 232 27.59 -20.04 -23.12
N VAL A 233 27.03 -20.99 -23.88
CA VAL A 233 25.95 -20.71 -24.83
C VAL A 233 24.71 -20.15 -24.13
N ASN A 234 24.38 -20.66 -22.94
CA ASN A 234 23.24 -20.21 -22.15
C ASN A 234 23.50 -18.84 -21.53
N VAL A 235 24.72 -18.57 -21.05
CA VAL A 235 25.10 -17.23 -20.55
C VAL A 235 24.96 -16.18 -21.65
N ARG A 236 25.42 -16.48 -22.87
CA ARG A 236 25.25 -15.59 -24.03
C ARG A 236 23.79 -15.42 -24.43
N ALA A 237 23.01 -16.50 -24.41
CA ALA A 237 21.58 -16.45 -24.68
C ALA A 237 20.84 -15.59 -23.64
N LEU A 238 21.25 -15.68 -22.37
CA LEU A 238 20.69 -14.87 -21.29
C LEU A 238 21.00 -13.38 -21.48
N ASP A 239 22.26 -13.01 -21.77
CA ASP A 239 22.65 -11.62 -22.06
C ASP A 239 21.87 -11.06 -23.27
N ALA A 240 21.74 -11.84 -24.34
CA ALA A 240 20.97 -11.44 -25.53
C ALA A 240 19.48 -11.27 -25.24
N ALA A 241 18.88 -12.16 -24.44
CA ALA A 241 17.48 -12.06 -24.02
C ALA A 241 17.25 -10.85 -23.11
N ILE A 242 18.18 -10.55 -22.19
CA ILE A 242 18.14 -9.33 -21.37
C ILE A 242 18.14 -8.10 -22.28
N GLN A 243 19.09 -7.99 -23.21
CA GLN A 243 19.19 -6.83 -24.11
C GLN A 243 17.97 -6.66 -25.01
N LYS A 244 17.35 -7.77 -25.44
CA LYS A 244 16.12 -7.76 -26.25
C LYS A 244 14.93 -7.17 -25.48
N HIS A 245 14.85 -7.43 -24.17
CA HIS A 245 13.70 -7.07 -23.33
C HIS A 245 13.96 -5.88 -22.41
N ASP A 246 15.21 -5.44 -22.27
CA ASP A 246 15.63 -4.17 -21.66
C ASP A 246 15.23 -3.00 -22.57
N THR A 247 13.93 -2.79 -22.72
CA THR A 247 13.38 -1.59 -23.33
C THR A 247 13.51 -0.48 -22.30
N GLY A 248 14.69 0.13 -22.23
CA GLY A 248 14.93 1.32 -21.41
C GLY A 248 13.86 2.37 -21.68
N ASN A 249 12.98 2.57 -20.71
CA ASN A 249 12.01 3.66 -20.64
C ASN A 249 12.37 4.54 -19.45
#